data_AF-A0A3L8PWQ2-F1
#
_entry.id   AF-A0A3L8PWQ2-F1
#
_cell.length_a   1.000
_cell.length_b   1.000
_cell.length_c   1.000
_cell.angle_alpha   90.00
_cell.angle_beta   90.00
_cell.angle_gamma   90.00
#
_symmetry.space_group_name_H-M   'P 1'
#
loop_
_entity.id
_entity.type
_entity.pdbx_description
1 polymer ?
#
loop_
_entity_poly.entity_id
_entity_poly.type
_entity_poly.pdbx_seq_one_letter_code
_entity_poly.pdbx_strand_id
1 'polypeptide(L)'
;MKQKQQGFTLIELVVVIIILGILAVTAAPKFISFQQEARVGTLNGLEGAIRSANSLVHSRAQIATPVAIDNVNVPLSAEYIAATAVALNAAMDTSFGVAADDTDWVVTADTPAAGSIRIMQRGAPTNCHLDYTQARAASAQGVTPVVTAAGPQYDIEVSGCN
;
A
#
# COMPACT_ATOMS: atom_id res chain seq x y z
N MET A 1 -46.94 -44.41 -11.95
CA MET A 1 -45.77 -45.04 -11.30
C MET A 1 -45.33 -44.12 -10.15
N LYS A 2 -45.37 -44.59 -8.89
CA LYS A 2 -44.97 -43.77 -7.73
C LYS A 2 -43.44 -43.76 -7.63
N GLN A 3 -42.83 -42.60 -7.85
CA GLN A 3 -41.42 -42.35 -7.58
C GLN A 3 -41.19 -42.53 -6.06
N LYS A 4 -40.35 -43.50 -5.67
CA LYS A 4 -39.91 -43.63 -4.26
C LYS A 4 -38.94 -42.47 -3.99
N GLN A 5 -39.30 -41.56 -3.08
CA GLN A 5 -38.33 -40.61 -2.52
C GLN A 5 -37.25 -41.42 -1.80
N GLN A 6 -36.03 -41.41 -2.34
CA GLN A 6 -34.84 -41.90 -1.66
C GLN A 6 -34.40 -40.80 -0.68
N GLY A 7 -34.67 -41.00 0.60
CA GLY A 7 -34.14 -40.13 1.65
C GLY A 7 -32.64 -40.36 1.84
N PHE A 8 -31.92 -39.29 2.19
CA PHE A 8 -30.51 -39.35 2.56
C PHE A 8 -30.35 -40.15 3.86
N THR A 9 -29.33 -41.01 3.95
CA THR A 9 -29.09 -41.77 5.18
C THR A 9 -28.43 -40.89 6.24
N LEU A 10 -28.69 -41.17 7.52
CA LEU A 10 -28.06 -40.45 8.63
C LEU A 10 -26.53 -40.58 8.57
N ILE A 11 -26.02 -41.74 8.15
CA ILE A 11 -24.59 -41.99 8.01
C ILE A 11 -23.96 -41.17 6.88
N GLU A 12 -24.64 -40.99 5.74
CA GLU A 12 -24.12 -40.13 4.66
C GLU A 12 -23.97 -38.68 5.14
N LEU A 13 -24.94 -38.16 5.92
CA LEU A 13 -24.84 -36.81 6.48
C LEU A 13 -23.64 -36.70 7.43
N VAL A 14 -23.44 -37.69 8.31
CA VAL A 14 -22.35 -37.71 9.28
C VAL A 14 -20.98 -37.79 8.58
N VAL A 15 -20.84 -38.64 7.56
CA VAL A 15 -19.59 -38.75 6.80
C VAL A 15 -19.26 -37.45 6.07
N VAL A 16 -20.25 -36.76 5.50
CA VAL A 16 -20.04 -35.48 4.81
C VAL A 16 -19.51 -34.41 5.76
N ILE A 17 -20.11 -34.24 6.94
CA ILE A 17 -19.63 -33.22 7.90
C ILE A 17 -18.24 -33.56 8.45
N ILE A 18 -17.89 -34.86 8.59
CA ILE A 18 -16.54 -35.28 8.99
C ILE A 18 -15.53 -34.91 7.90
N ILE A 19 -15.83 -35.20 6.63
CA ILE A 19 -14.95 -34.85 5.51
C ILE A 19 -14.78 -33.33 5.43
N LEU A 20 -15.88 -32.56 5.51
CA LEU A 20 -15.81 -31.10 5.52
C LEU A 20 -15.02 -30.56 6.72
N GLY A 21 -15.12 -31.19 7.90
CA GLY A 21 -14.34 -30.83 9.08
C GLY A 21 -12.82 -30.99 8.86
N ILE A 22 -12.39 -32.10 8.26
CA ILE A 22 -10.96 -32.35 7.95
C ILE A 22 -10.45 -31.34 6.91
N LEU A 23 -11.25 -31.07 5.87
CA LEU A 23 -10.88 -30.11 4.82
C LEU A 23 -10.78 -28.68 5.39
N ALA A 24 -11.68 -28.30 6.30
CA ALA A 24 -11.66 -26.97 6.91
C ALA A 24 -10.39 -26.74 7.75
N VAL A 25 -9.99 -27.71 8.58
CA VAL A 25 -8.81 -27.57 9.46
C VAL A 25 -7.50 -27.48 8.65
N THR A 26 -7.40 -28.20 7.54
CA THR A 26 -6.19 -28.15 6.69
C THR A 26 -6.15 -26.92 5.78
N ALA A 27 -7.31 -26.40 5.36
CA ALA A 27 -7.40 -25.21 4.51
C ALA A 27 -7.25 -23.88 5.27
N ALA A 28 -7.75 -23.79 6.51
CA ALA A 28 -7.73 -22.56 7.30
C ALA A 28 -6.33 -21.89 7.44
N PRO A 29 -5.24 -22.59 7.81
CA PRO A 29 -3.93 -21.96 7.94
C PRO A 29 -3.36 -21.47 6.60
N LYS A 30 -3.64 -22.18 5.50
CA LYS A 30 -3.23 -21.77 4.14
C LYS A 30 -4.00 -20.54 3.66
N PHE A 31 -5.28 -20.44 3.99
CA PHE A 31 -6.10 -19.28 3.63
C PHE A 31 -5.61 -17.99 4.30
N ILE A 32 -5.10 -18.08 5.54
CA ILE A 32 -4.51 -16.92 6.25
C ILE A 32 -3.21 -16.48 5.57
N SER A 33 -2.32 -17.41 5.23
CA SER A 33 -1.05 -17.06 4.56
C SER A 33 -1.27 -16.46 3.17
N PHE A 34 -2.25 -16.92 2.40
CA PHE A 34 -2.55 -16.34 1.09
C PHE A 34 -3.06 -14.89 1.18
N GLN A 35 -3.85 -14.56 2.20
CA GLN A 35 -4.28 -13.17 2.41
C GLN A 35 -3.08 -12.26 2.75
N GLN A 36 -2.14 -12.77 3.54
CA GLN A 36 -0.91 -12.06 3.89
C GLN A 36 -0.03 -11.80 2.66
N GLU A 37 0.25 -12.84 1.87
CA GLU A 37 1.02 -12.73 0.63
C GLU A 37 0.35 -11.80 -0.39
N ALA A 38 -0.99 -11.87 -0.51
CA ALA A 38 -1.75 -10.97 -1.37
C ALA A 38 -1.57 -9.50 -0.96
N ARG A 39 -1.64 -9.21 0.35
CA ARG A 39 -1.44 -7.86 0.89
C ARG A 39 -0.03 -7.35 0.64
N VAL A 40 1.00 -8.17 0.89
CA VAL A 40 2.40 -7.84 0.56
C VAL A 40 2.54 -7.53 -0.93
N GLY A 41 1.93 -8.36 -1.80
CA GLY A 41 1.91 -8.13 -3.25
C GLY A 41 1.28 -6.79 -3.63
N THR A 42 0.16 -6.41 -2.99
CA THR A 42 -0.48 -5.10 -3.23
C THR A 42 0.39 -3.93 -2.78
N LEU A 43 1.07 -4.03 -1.63
CA LEU A 43 1.96 -2.98 -1.13
C LEU A 43 3.21 -2.82 -2.01
N ASN A 44 3.79 -3.93 -2.48
CA ASN A 44 4.90 -3.89 -3.43
C ASN A 44 4.47 -3.28 -4.78
N GLY A 45 3.24 -3.57 -5.22
CA GLY A 45 2.65 -2.93 -6.40
C GLY A 45 2.47 -1.42 -6.22
N LEU A 46 1.99 -1.00 -5.05
CA LEU A 46 1.85 0.41 -4.68
C LEU A 46 3.22 1.10 -4.61
N GLU A 47 4.22 0.48 -3.99
CA GLU A 47 5.60 0.99 -3.96
C GLU A 47 6.12 1.28 -5.37
N GLY A 48 6.00 0.30 -6.28
CA GLY A 48 6.41 0.47 -7.67
C GLY A 48 5.69 1.63 -8.37
N ALA A 49 4.39 1.79 -8.11
CA ALA A 49 3.60 2.88 -8.64
C ALA A 49 4.06 4.25 -8.10
N ILE A 50 4.34 4.37 -6.80
CA ILE A 50 4.86 5.62 -6.21
C ILE A 50 6.26 5.94 -6.76
N ARG A 51 7.15 4.94 -6.92
CA ARG A 51 8.48 5.14 -7.54
C ARG A 51 8.38 5.67 -8.96
N SER A 52 7.49 5.08 -9.77
CA SER A 52 7.23 5.51 -11.14
C SER A 52 6.66 6.93 -11.19
N ALA A 53 5.66 7.22 -10.36
CA ALA A 53 5.07 8.56 -10.25
C ALA A 53 6.11 9.60 -9.85
N ASN A 54 6.96 9.31 -8.86
CA ASN A 54 8.06 10.18 -8.47
C ASN A 54 9.05 10.44 -9.60
N SER A 55 9.41 9.43 -10.40
CA SER A 55 10.29 9.61 -11.56
C SER A 55 9.67 10.57 -12.58
N LEU A 56 8.37 10.41 -12.88
CA LEU A 56 7.66 11.26 -13.84
C LEU A 56 7.50 12.69 -13.34
N VAL A 57 7.11 12.86 -12.08
CA VAL A 57 6.95 14.17 -11.43
C VAL A 57 8.30 14.89 -11.36
N HIS A 58 9.37 14.18 -10.98
CA HIS A 58 10.71 14.75 -10.93
C HIS A 58 11.19 15.22 -12.30
N SER A 59 11.02 14.41 -13.35
CA SER A 59 11.37 14.83 -14.72
C SER A 59 10.61 16.07 -15.17
N ARG A 60 9.35 16.25 -14.74
CA ARG A 60 8.58 17.47 -15.04
C ARG A 60 9.04 18.66 -14.21
N ALA A 61 9.35 18.45 -12.93
CA ALA A 61 9.79 19.49 -12.00
C ALA A 61 11.12 20.12 -12.45
N GLN A 62 12.00 19.35 -13.09
CA GLN A 62 13.24 19.86 -13.70
C GLN A 62 13.01 20.83 -14.87
N ILE A 63 11.86 20.78 -15.53
CA ILE A 63 11.53 21.65 -16.66
C ILE A 63 10.82 22.91 -16.17
N ALA A 64 9.78 22.72 -15.35
CA ALA A 64 8.97 23.83 -14.84
C ALA A 64 8.26 23.45 -13.54
N THR A 65 8.12 24.43 -12.66
CA THR A 65 7.28 24.34 -11.47
C THR A 65 6.25 25.47 -11.50
N PRO A 66 5.01 25.24 -11.01
CA PRO A 66 4.49 24.01 -10.41
C PRO A 66 4.27 22.88 -11.43
N VAL A 67 4.37 21.63 -10.98
CA VAL A 67 3.99 20.46 -11.79
C VAL A 67 2.49 20.24 -11.64
N ALA A 68 1.80 20.13 -12.77
CA ALA A 68 0.38 19.77 -12.80
C ALA A 68 0.16 18.49 -13.62
N ILE A 69 -0.79 17.69 -13.15
CA ILE A 69 -1.33 16.50 -13.85
C ILE A 69 -2.83 16.71 -13.92
N ASP A 70 -3.41 16.63 -15.11
CA ASP A 70 -4.85 16.85 -15.36
C ASP A 70 -5.40 18.17 -14.78
N ASN A 71 -4.60 19.24 -14.88
CA ASN A 71 -4.87 20.57 -14.31
C ASN A 71 -4.92 20.63 -12.77
N VAL A 72 -4.48 19.57 -12.09
CA VAL A 72 -4.30 19.53 -10.64
C VAL A 72 -2.84 19.72 -10.31
N ASN A 73 -2.53 20.71 -9.48
CA ASN A 73 -1.16 20.93 -8.99
C ASN A 73 -0.76 19.81 -8.04
N VAL A 74 0.41 19.23 -8.27
CA VAL A 74 1.02 18.24 -7.38
C VAL A 74 1.91 18.97 -6.37
N PRO A 75 1.60 18.97 -5.07
CA PRO A 75 2.50 19.44 -4.04
C PRO A 75 3.82 18.66 -4.05
N LEU A 76 4.93 19.37 -4.10
CA LEU A 76 6.27 18.79 -4.19
C LEU A 76 7.11 19.07 -2.95
N SER A 77 8.01 18.15 -2.62
CA SER A 77 9.11 18.33 -1.69
C SER A 77 10.42 18.01 -2.41
N ALA A 78 11.28 19.02 -2.57
CA ALA A 78 12.56 18.90 -3.27
C ALA A 78 12.45 18.24 -4.66
N GLU A 79 11.49 18.70 -5.48
CA GLU A 79 11.20 18.20 -6.84
C GLU A 79 10.62 16.77 -6.93
N TYR A 80 10.31 16.14 -5.80
CA TYR A 80 9.56 14.88 -5.73
C TYR A 80 8.18 15.11 -5.12
N ILE A 81 7.30 14.11 -5.18
CA ILE A 81 5.97 14.18 -4.58
C ILE A 81 6.13 14.44 -3.06
N ALA A 82 5.30 15.30 -2.48
CA ALA A 82 5.30 15.49 -1.03
C ALA A 82 4.66 14.28 -0.31
N ALA A 83 5.11 13.97 0.90
CA ALA A 83 4.52 12.94 1.74
C ALA A 83 3.23 13.46 2.38
N THR A 84 2.19 13.61 1.57
CA THR A 84 0.83 14.00 1.98
C THR A 84 -0.20 13.25 1.13
N ALA A 85 -1.38 12.99 1.68
CA ALA A 85 -2.46 12.36 0.92
C ALA A 85 -2.88 13.20 -0.29
N VAL A 86 -2.89 14.53 -0.15
CA VAL A 86 -3.20 15.47 -1.23
C VAL A 86 -2.22 15.30 -2.39
N ALA A 87 -0.93 15.18 -2.12
CA ALA A 87 0.07 15.05 -3.17
C ALA A 87 0.06 13.71 -3.89
N LEU A 88 -0.20 12.62 -3.17
CA LEU A 88 -0.35 11.32 -3.78
C LEU A 88 -1.60 11.23 -4.65
N ASN A 89 -2.74 11.75 -4.20
CA ASN A 89 -3.98 11.81 -5.00
C ASN A 89 -3.83 12.71 -6.24
N ALA A 90 -3.02 13.77 -6.17
CA ALA A 90 -2.76 14.63 -7.33
C ALA A 90 -1.78 13.99 -8.32
N ALA A 91 -0.87 13.14 -7.84
CA ALA A 91 0.17 12.52 -8.66
C ALA A 91 -0.22 11.18 -9.29
N MET A 92 -1.23 10.51 -8.74
CA MET A 92 -1.59 9.12 -9.06
C MET A 92 -3.11 8.97 -9.19
N ASP A 93 -3.55 8.10 -10.09
CA ASP A 93 -4.96 7.68 -10.22
C ASP A 93 -5.32 6.62 -9.16
N THR A 94 -5.08 6.95 -7.90
CA THR A 94 -5.36 6.10 -6.73
C THR A 94 -5.92 6.98 -5.62
N SER A 95 -6.96 6.49 -4.94
CA SER A 95 -7.60 7.22 -3.84
C SER A 95 -6.95 6.91 -2.49
N PHE A 96 -6.28 7.92 -1.93
CA PHE A 96 -5.69 7.92 -0.58
C PHE A 96 -6.54 8.79 0.35
N GLY A 97 -7.09 8.20 1.40
CA GLY A 97 -7.87 8.90 2.41
C GLY A 97 -7.16 8.86 3.77
N VAL A 98 -7.53 9.76 4.67
CA VAL A 98 -7.12 9.69 6.08
C VAL A 98 -8.05 8.73 6.83
N ALA A 99 -7.65 8.24 8.01
CA ALA A 99 -8.27 7.13 8.75
C ALA A 99 -9.81 7.13 8.99
N ALA A 100 -10.54 8.18 8.62
CA ALA A 100 -12.00 8.27 8.68
C ALA A 100 -12.70 8.19 7.31
N ASP A 101 -11.96 8.20 6.20
CA ASP A 101 -12.52 8.22 4.84
C ASP A 101 -13.00 6.83 4.40
N ASP A 102 -13.71 6.73 3.27
CA ASP A 102 -14.12 5.46 2.64
C ASP A 102 -13.26 5.05 1.43
N THR A 103 -11.94 5.21 1.56
CA THR A 103 -10.95 4.93 0.52
C THR A 103 -10.25 3.58 0.68
N ASP A 104 -9.82 2.98 -0.43
CA ASP A 104 -9.08 1.70 -0.42
C ASP A 104 -7.75 1.79 0.34
N TRP A 105 -7.08 2.94 0.23
CA TRP A 105 -5.83 3.24 0.92
C TRP A 105 -6.05 4.25 2.02
N VAL A 106 -5.56 3.91 3.21
CA VAL A 106 -5.62 4.74 4.41
C VAL A 106 -4.23 5.25 4.71
N VAL A 107 -4.12 6.56 4.88
CA VAL A 107 -2.91 7.27 5.28
C VAL A 107 -3.04 7.68 6.75
N THR A 108 -2.01 7.43 7.56
CA THR A 108 -2.01 7.94 8.95
C THR A 108 -2.04 9.46 8.98
N ALA A 109 -2.70 10.03 10.00
CA ALA A 109 -2.99 11.45 10.11
C ALA A 109 -1.82 12.32 9.61
N ASP A 110 -2.19 13.18 8.66
CA ASP A 110 -1.40 14.13 7.88
C ASP A 110 -0.68 15.16 8.76
N THR A 111 0.17 14.69 9.69
CA THR A 111 1.01 15.53 10.54
C THR A 111 2.44 15.45 10.02
N PRO A 112 2.86 16.39 9.16
CA PRO A 112 4.11 16.36 8.42
C PRO A 112 5.34 16.67 9.29
N ALA A 113 5.28 16.41 10.60
CA ALA A 113 6.36 16.73 11.54
C ALA A 113 7.68 16.03 11.18
N ALA A 114 7.63 14.93 10.42
CA ALA A 114 8.80 14.20 9.93
C ALA A 114 8.87 14.03 8.40
N GLY A 115 7.99 14.65 7.60
CA GLY A 115 8.00 14.48 6.14
C GLY A 115 7.89 13.02 5.68
N SER A 116 7.17 12.21 6.44
CA SER A 116 6.90 10.80 6.14
C SER A 116 5.44 10.49 6.44
N ILE A 117 4.83 9.65 5.61
CA ILE A 117 3.46 9.16 5.77
C ILE A 117 3.43 7.65 5.70
N ARG A 118 2.53 7.06 6.49
CA ARG A 118 2.27 5.63 6.46
C ARG A 118 1.01 5.35 5.67
N ILE A 119 1.10 4.44 4.72
CA ILE A 119 0.02 4.01 3.84
C ILE A 119 -0.29 2.55 4.13
N MET A 120 -1.56 2.23 4.33
CA MET A 120 -2.03 0.87 4.56
C MET A 120 -3.31 0.62 3.78
N GLN A 121 -3.55 -0.63 3.38
CA GLN A 121 -4.82 -1.02 2.80
C GLN A 121 -5.91 -1.01 3.88
N ARG A 122 -7.13 -0.59 3.55
CA ARG A 122 -8.28 -0.67 4.46
C ARG A 122 -8.45 -2.09 4.98
N GLY A 123 -8.56 -2.25 6.30
CA GLY A 123 -8.71 -3.56 6.96
C GLY A 123 -7.42 -4.40 7.04
N ALA A 124 -6.27 -3.84 6.66
CA ALA A 124 -4.97 -4.42 6.97
C ALA A 124 -4.67 -4.30 8.48
N PRO A 125 -3.93 -5.26 9.07
CA PRO A 125 -3.41 -5.08 10.42
C PRO A 125 -2.46 -3.90 10.44
N THR A 126 -2.41 -3.18 11.56
CA THR A 126 -1.64 -1.93 11.71
C THR A 126 -0.14 -2.09 11.50
N ASN A 127 0.38 -3.32 11.60
CA ASN A 127 1.78 -3.64 11.34
C ASN A 127 2.10 -3.74 9.84
N CYS A 128 1.13 -4.00 8.96
CA CYS A 128 1.39 -4.16 7.52
C CYS A 128 1.15 -2.85 6.77
N HIS A 129 2.23 -2.15 6.43
CA HIS A 129 2.16 -0.81 5.87
C HIS A 129 3.34 -0.49 4.96
N LEU A 130 3.19 0.57 4.19
CA LEU A 130 4.22 1.20 3.40
C LEU A 130 4.50 2.58 3.99
N ASP A 131 5.73 2.83 4.40
CA ASP A 131 6.18 4.14 4.86
C ASP A 131 6.81 4.88 3.67
N TYR A 132 6.27 6.06 3.34
CA TYR A 132 6.79 6.94 2.30
C TYR A 132 7.39 8.19 2.93
N THR A 133 8.70 8.35 2.78
CA THR A 133 9.45 9.52 3.25
C THR A 133 9.78 10.42 2.08
N GLN A 134 9.29 11.66 2.11
CA GLN A 134 9.47 12.61 1.03
C GLN A 134 10.94 13.03 0.89
N ALA A 135 11.31 13.44 -0.32
CA ALA A 135 12.63 13.96 -0.56
C ALA A 135 12.83 15.29 0.19
N ARG A 136 14.00 15.46 0.80
CA ARG A 136 14.41 16.71 1.45
C ARG A 136 15.60 17.28 0.69
N ALA A 137 15.65 18.60 0.57
CA ALA A 137 16.85 19.27 0.05
C ALA A 137 18.06 18.81 0.88
N ALA A 138 19.18 18.53 0.22
CA ALA A 138 20.40 18.13 0.90
C ALA A 138 20.76 19.20 1.95
N SER A 139 20.69 18.86 3.23
CA SER A 139 21.19 19.74 4.28
C SER A 139 22.72 19.73 4.20
N ALA A 140 23.33 20.89 3.96
CA ALA A 140 24.77 21.05 4.14
C ALA A 140 25.09 20.88 5.64
N GLN A 141 25.42 19.66 6.06
CA GLN A 141 25.91 19.35 7.40
C GLN A 141 27.27 18.67 7.24
N GLY A 142 28.26 19.24 7.91
CA GLY A 142 29.67 19.17 7.54
C GLY A 142 30.34 17.80 7.70
N VAL A 143 31.26 17.55 6.77
CA VAL A 143 32.50 16.74 6.86
C VAL A 143 32.28 15.25 7.22
N THR A 144 32.43 14.29 6.29
CA THR A 144 33.70 13.79 5.72
C THR A 144 33.58 13.36 4.24
N PRO A 145 34.69 13.25 3.46
CA PRO A 145 34.63 13.13 2.01
C PRO A 145 34.41 11.68 1.57
N VAL A 146 33.15 11.29 1.44
CA VAL A 146 32.74 10.40 0.35
C VAL A 146 31.93 11.26 -0.60
N VAL A 147 32.51 11.56 -1.76
CA VAL A 147 31.80 12.24 -2.84
C VAL A 147 30.75 11.27 -3.37
N THR A 148 29.57 11.34 -2.79
CA THR A 148 28.34 11.14 -3.53
C THR A 148 27.47 12.31 -3.12
N ALA A 149 27.47 13.35 -3.94
CA ALA A 149 26.44 14.38 -3.87
C ALA A 149 25.13 13.70 -4.29
N ALA A 150 24.55 12.91 -3.38
CA ALA A 150 23.20 12.41 -3.54
C ALA A 150 22.32 13.66 -3.52
N GLY A 151 21.65 13.93 -4.64
CA GLY A 151 20.59 14.93 -4.68
C GLY A 151 19.49 14.60 -3.65
N PRO A 152 18.46 15.44 -3.52
CA PRO A 152 17.31 15.08 -2.68
C PRO A 152 16.80 13.68 -3.03
N GLN A 153 16.70 12.78 -2.04
CA GLN A 153 16.20 11.41 -2.24
C GLN A 153 14.96 11.17 -1.37
N TYR A 154 13.95 10.52 -1.94
CA TYR A 154 12.80 9.98 -1.22
C TYR A 154 13.06 8.50 -0.90
N ASP A 155 12.38 7.99 0.12
CA ASP A 155 12.49 6.59 0.54
C ASP A 155 11.11 5.95 0.66
N ILE A 156 11.02 4.66 0.33
CA ILE A 156 9.81 3.85 0.45
C ILE A 156 10.20 2.49 1.04
N GLU A 157 9.59 2.14 2.16
CA GLU A 157 9.79 0.85 2.82
C GLU A 157 8.44 0.16 3.07
N VAL A 158 8.36 -1.13 2.76
CA VAL A 158 7.23 -1.99 3.13
C VAL A 158 7.61 -2.77 4.38
N SER A 159 6.84 -2.63 5.46
CA SER A 159 7.19 -3.17 6.78
C SER A 159 6.03 -3.92 7.42
N GLY A 160 6.39 -4.90 8.28
CA GLY A 160 5.52 -5.53 9.28
C GLY A 160 4.34 -6.37 8.77
N CYS A 161 4.38 -6.86 7.53
CA CYS A 161 3.36 -7.77 6.99
C CYS A 161 3.56 -9.25 7.35
N ASN A 162 4.25 -9.58 8.45
CA ASN A 162 4.53 -10.94 8.93
C ASN A 162 3.56 -11.40 10.04
#